data_AF-A0A8T2ZW14-F1
#
_entry.id   AF-A0A8T2ZW14-F1
#
_cell.length_a   1.000
_cell.length_b   1.000
_cell.length_c   1.000
_cell.angle_alpha   90.00
_cell.angle_beta   90.00
_cell.angle_gamma   90.00
#
_symmetry.space_group_name_H-M   'P 1'
#
loop_
_entity.id
_entity.type
_entity.pdbx_description
1 polymer ?
#
loop_
_entity_poly.entity_id
_entity_poly.type
_entity_poly.pdbx_seq_one_letter_code
_entity_poly.pdbx_strand_id
1 'polypeptide(L)'
;MASSLKISILAMMVVVFFSSATTLTRAQDQSTSCASKLVPCQAYLSTTTQPPDSCCNSIKEAVANELPCLCKLYNDPTLFPSLGINVTQALMLSRRCGVTTDLTSCSGIVDSES
;
A
#
# COMPACT_ATOMS: atom_id res chain seq x y z
N MET A 1 -50.05 22.17 22.94
CA MET A 1 -48.95 21.19 23.14
C MET A 1 -48.78 20.38 21.85
N ALA A 2 -48.52 21.06 20.73
CA ALA A 2 -48.55 20.48 19.37
C ALA A 2 -47.24 20.71 18.60
N SER A 3 -46.23 21.29 19.24
CA SER A 3 -45.00 21.72 18.58
C SER A 3 -43.74 21.01 19.08
N SER A 4 -43.77 20.36 20.26
CA SER A 4 -42.59 19.73 20.85
C SER A 4 -42.25 18.37 20.25
N LEU A 5 -43.23 17.64 19.69
CA LEU A 5 -43.02 16.30 19.13
C LEU A 5 -42.36 16.33 17.75
N LYS A 6 -42.68 17.34 16.92
CA LYS A 6 -42.10 17.52 15.57
C LYS A 6 -40.63 17.98 15.63
N ILE A 7 -40.27 18.78 16.63
CA ILE A 7 -38.89 19.23 16.88
C ILE A 7 -38.01 18.05 17.33
N SER A 8 -38.57 17.10 18.09
CA SER A 8 -37.84 15.91 18.54
C SER A 8 -37.52 14.92 17.42
N ILE A 9 -38.38 14.81 16.39
CA ILE A 9 -38.15 13.95 15.23
C ILE A 9 -37.07 14.54 14.30
N LEU A 10 -37.07 15.87 14.12
CA LEU A 10 -36.03 16.56 13.36
C LEU A 10 -34.68 16.54 14.09
N ALA A 11 -34.68 16.68 15.42
CA ALA A 11 -33.46 16.60 16.23
C ALA A 11 -32.84 15.20 16.24
N MET A 12 -33.66 14.13 16.22
CA MET A 12 -33.14 12.76 16.10
C MET A 12 -32.59 12.45 14.70
N MET A 13 -33.22 12.92 13.61
CA MET A 13 -32.69 12.70 12.26
C MET A 13 -31.29 13.31 12.07
N VAL A 14 -30.99 14.44 12.73
CA VAL A 14 -29.64 15.06 12.65
C VAL A 14 -28.59 14.23 13.40
N VAL A 15 -28.91 13.58 14.53
CA VAL A 15 -27.93 12.70 15.21
C VAL A 15 -27.69 11.38 14.47
N VAL A 16 -28.66 10.83 13.73
CA VAL A 16 -28.41 9.60 12.91
C VAL A 16 -27.66 9.92 11.61
N PHE A 17 -27.80 11.13 11.05
CA PHE A 17 -27.01 11.55 9.88
C PHE A 17 -25.58 12.01 10.21
N PHE A 18 -25.29 12.43 11.45
CA PHE A 18 -23.95 12.84 11.88
C PHE A 18 -23.16 11.75 12.63
N SER A 19 -23.76 10.58 12.92
CA SER A 19 -23.09 9.48 13.64
C SER A 19 -22.52 8.37 12.75
N SER A 20 -22.51 8.52 11.43
CA SER A 20 -21.81 7.61 10.50
C SER A 20 -20.35 7.98 10.25
N ALA A 21 -19.69 8.72 11.16
CA ALA A 21 -18.27 9.10 11.02
C ALA A 21 -17.37 8.61 12.16
N THR A 22 -17.77 7.60 12.94
CA THR A 22 -16.90 7.03 13.98
C THR A 22 -17.01 5.51 14.05
N THR A 23 -16.68 4.83 12.95
CA THR A 23 -15.89 3.61 13.06
C THR A 23 -14.59 3.85 12.35
N LEU A 24 -13.55 4.03 13.18
CA LEU A 24 -12.16 3.92 12.81
C LEU A 24 -11.95 2.56 12.11
N THR A 25 -11.99 2.54 10.80
CA THR A 25 -11.27 1.53 10.02
C THR A 25 -10.09 2.23 9.37
N ARG A 26 -9.06 2.47 10.18
CA ARG A 26 -7.69 2.65 9.69
C ARG A 26 -7.17 1.30 9.20
N ALA A 27 -7.76 0.77 8.13
CA ALA A 27 -7.47 -0.59 7.69
C ALA A 27 -7.52 -0.81 6.16
N GLN A 28 -7.62 0.23 5.32
CA GLN A 28 -7.62 0.01 3.86
C GLN A 28 -6.64 0.85 3.02
N ASP A 29 -5.74 1.64 3.63
CA ASP A 29 -4.76 2.41 2.84
C ASP A 29 -3.31 1.90 2.93
N GLN A 30 -3.00 0.90 3.76
CA GLN A 30 -1.62 0.42 3.89
C GLN A 30 -1.24 -0.72 2.94
N SER A 31 -2.21 -1.48 2.42
CA SER A 31 -1.92 -2.61 1.53
C SER A 31 -1.83 -2.21 0.04
N THR A 32 -2.39 -1.06 -0.35
CA THR A 32 -2.31 -0.54 -1.73
C THR A 32 -1.23 0.53 -1.88
N SER A 33 -0.76 1.12 -0.77
CA SER A 33 0.23 2.19 -0.78
C SER A 33 1.58 1.70 -1.33
N CYS A 34 2.10 0.57 -0.85
CA CYS A 34 3.40 0.06 -1.32
C CYS A 34 3.42 -0.30 -2.82
N ALA A 35 2.35 -0.90 -3.36
CA ALA A 35 2.25 -1.22 -4.78
C ALA A 35 2.24 0.06 -5.64
N SER A 36 1.52 1.08 -5.18
CA SER A 36 1.44 2.38 -5.84
C SER A 36 2.81 3.08 -5.88
N LYS A 37 3.64 2.89 -4.84
CA LYS A 37 5.02 3.40 -4.79
C LYS A 37 5.94 2.75 -5.83
N LEU A 38 5.57 1.60 -6.40
CA LEU A 38 6.35 0.92 -7.45
C LEU A 38 5.91 1.29 -8.87
N VAL A 39 4.77 1.96 -9.04
CA VAL A 39 4.31 2.47 -10.35
C VAL A 39 5.39 3.28 -11.09
N PRO A 40 6.09 4.27 -10.49
CA PRO A 40 7.15 5.02 -11.18
C PRO A 40 8.35 4.16 -11.60
N CYS A 41 8.49 2.97 -11.03
CA CYS A 41 9.56 2.03 -11.32
C CYS A 41 9.24 1.09 -12.49
N GLN A 42 7.97 0.99 -12.91
CA GLN A 42 7.51 0.01 -13.89
C GLN A 42 8.32 0.04 -15.20
N ALA A 43 8.61 1.24 -15.72
CA ALA A 43 9.41 1.42 -16.94
C ALA A 43 10.88 0.97 -16.81
N TYR A 44 11.38 0.81 -15.58
CA TYR A 44 12.76 0.42 -15.28
C TYR A 44 12.89 -1.03 -14.79
N LEU A 45 11.77 -1.72 -14.56
CA LEU A 45 11.78 -3.13 -14.17
C LEU A 45 12.32 -4.04 -15.29
N SER A 46 12.04 -3.70 -16.55
CA SER A 46 12.48 -4.45 -17.74
C SER A 46 13.84 -4.02 -18.28
N THR A 47 14.44 -2.97 -17.73
CA THR A 47 15.69 -2.40 -18.26
C THR A 47 16.83 -2.56 -17.27
N THR A 48 18.05 -2.40 -17.78
CA THR A 48 19.28 -2.31 -16.97
C THR A 48 19.67 -0.87 -16.68
N THR A 49 18.92 0.09 -17.22
CA THR A 49 19.14 1.52 -17.05
C THR A 49 19.00 1.91 -15.59
N GLN A 50 19.80 2.89 -15.17
CA GLN A 50 19.71 3.42 -13.82
C GLN A 50 18.32 4.04 -13.60
N PRO A 51 17.55 3.57 -12.59
CA PRO A 51 16.28 4.16 -12.26
C PRO A 51 16.43 5.60 -11.74
N PRO A 52 15.41 6.45 -11.95
CA PRO A 52 15.39 7.80 -11.41
C PRO A 52 15.23 7.78 -9.90
N ASP A 53 15.65 8.85 -9.25
CA ASP A 53 15.52 9.00 -7.80
C ASP A 53 14.06 8.92 -7.33
N SER A 54 13.09 9.33 -8.16
CA SER A 54 11.66 9.19 -7.85
C SER A 54 11.27 7.72 -7.65
N CYS A 55 11.79 6.81 -8.47
CA CYS A 55 11.58 5.37 -8.32
C CYS A 55 12.31 4.85 -7.07
N CYS A 56 13.60 5.17 -6.93
CA CYS A 56 14.38 4.62 -5.83
C CYS A 56 13.96 5.14 -4.45
N ASN A 57 13.58 6.42 -4.33
CA ASN A 57 13.07 6.99 -3.09
C ASN A 57 11.72 6.37 -2.73
N SER A 58 10.84 6.13 -3.71
CA SER A 58 9.56 5.45 -3.47
C SER A 58 9.76 4.02 -2.97
N ILE A 59 10.70 3.26 -3.54
CA ILE A 59 11.07 1.92 -3.05
C ILE A 59 11.64 1.99 -1.64
N LYS A 60 12.57 2.93 -1.36
CA LYS A 60 13.17 3.10 -0.02
C LYS A 60 12.12 3.46 1.02
N GLU A 61 11.19 4.34 0.67
CA GLU A 61 10.09 4.75 1.55
C GLU A 61 9.14 3.58 1.82
N ALA A 62 8.78 2.81 0.79
CA ALA A 62 7.97 1.60 0.93
C ALA A 62 8.70 0.53 1.75
N VAL A 63 10.01 0.37 1.60
CA VAL A 63 10.81 -0.51 2.47
C VAL A 63 10.82 -0.02 3.92
N ALA A 64 11.02 1.27 4.15
CA ALA A 64 11.15 1.82 5.50
C ALA A 64 9.81 1.83 6.26
N ASN A 65 8.69 2.08 5.58
CA ASN A 65 7.39 2.27 6.23
C ASN A 65 6.40 1.13 5.95
N GLU A 66 6.58 0.38 4.86
CA GLU A 66 5.61 -0.58 4.33
C GLU A 66 6.27 -1.92 3.95
N LEU A 67 7.38 -2.27 4.60
CA LEU A 67 8.12 -3.51 4.41
C LEU A 67 7.21 -4.76 4.23
N PRO A 68 6.23 -5.04 5.12
CA PRO A 68 5.38 -6.22 4.98
C PRO A 68 4.56 -6.24 3.68
N CYS A 69 3.99 -5.09 3.29
CA CYS A 69 3.25 -4.95 2.03
C CYS A 69 4.18 -5.20 0.84
N LEU A 70 5.35 -4.59 0.86
CA LEU A 70 6.31 -4.70 -0.23
C LEU A 70 6.83 -6.14 -0.41
N CYS A 71 7.06 -6.84 0.69
CA CYS A 71 7.47 -8.22 0.66
C CYS A 71 6.35 -9.16 0.19
N LYS A 72 5.08 -8.90 0.53
CA LYS A 72 3.94 -9.61 -0.07
C LYS A 72 3.91 -9.40 -1.59
N LEU A 73 4.18 -8.18 -2.04
CA LEU A 73 4.28 -7.83 -3.46
C LEU A 73 5.40 -8.62 -4.15
N TYR A 74 6.60 -8.65 -3.57
CA TYR A 74 7.75 -9.42 -4.10
C TYR A 74 7.51 -10.93 -4.11
N ASN A 75 6.76 -11.46 -3.16
CA ASN A 75 6.41 -12.88 -3.12
C ASN A 75 5.17 -13.22 -3.98
N ASP A 76 4.50 -12.23 -4.57
CA ASP A 76 3.34 -12.46 -5.41
C ASP A 76 3.77 -13.03 -6.79
N PRO A 77 3.35 -14.27 -7.13
CA PRO A 77 3.73 -14.92 -8.37
C PRO A 77 2.99 -14.38 -9.60
N THR A 78 2.04 -13.46 -9.44
CA THR A 78 1.18 -12.97 -10.53
C THR A 78 1.52 -11.54 -10.96
N LEU A 79 1.96 -10.68 -10.03
CA LEU A 79 2.18 -9.26 -10.30
C LEU A 79 3.28 -9.00 -11.33
N PHE A 80 4.48 -9.51 -11.10
CA PHE A 80 5.60 -9.30 -12.03
C PHE A 80 5.39 -10.01 -13.37
N PRO A 81 4.90 -11.26 -13.41
CA PRO A 81 4.62 -11.92 -14.69
C PRO A 81 3.55 -11.21 -15.52
N SER A 82 2.56 -10.57 -14.89
CA SER A 82 1.57 -9.75 -15.61
C SER A 82 2.19 -8.54 -16.33
N LEU A 83 3.37 -8.10 -15.87
CA LEU A 83 4.19 -7.04 -16.45
C LEU A 83 5.26 -7.59 -17.42
N GLY A 84 5.28 -8.91 -17.67
CA GLY A 84 6.25 -9.56 -18.54
C GLY A 84 7.65 -9.69 -17.93
N ILE A 85 7.76 -9.65 -16.60
CA ILE A 85 9.04 -9.68 -15.86
C ILE A 85 9.01 -10.71 -14.73
N ASN A 86 10.17 -11.05 -14.20
CA ASN A 86 10.29 -11.98 -13.08
C ASN A 86 10.54 -11.22 -11.76
N VAL A 87 10.14 -11.82 -10.64
CA VAL A 87 10.38 -11.32 -9.28
C VAL A 87 11.87 -11.00 -9.07
N THR A 88 12.77 -11.86 -9.55
CA THR A 88 14.23 -11.64 -9.47
C THR A 88 14.66 -10.32 -10.11
N GLN A 89 14.00 -9.92 -11.20
CA GLN A 89 14.30 -8.69 -11.93
C GLN A 89 13.85 -7.47 -11.13
N ALA A 90 12.71 -7.58 -10.44
CA ALA A 90 12.24 -6.56 -9.52
C ALA A 90 13.17 -6.42 -8.29
N LEU A 91 13.67 -7.54 -7.73
CA LEU A 91 14.70 -7.49 -6.69
C LEU A 91 15.98 -6.82 -7.18
N MET A 92 16.42 -7.11 -8.41
CA MET A 92 17.60 -6.45 -9.00
C MET A 92 17.39 -4.94 -9.13
N LEU A 93 16.17 -4.48 -9.44
CA LEU A 93 15.86 -3.06 -9.45
C LEU A 93 16.06 -2.43 -8.08
N SER A 94 15.56 -3.06 -7.02
CA SER A 94 15.76 -2.60 -5.64
C SER A 94 17.24 -2.56 -5.27
N ARG A 95 18.03 -3.56 -5.70
CA ARG A 95 19.49 -3.55 -5.52
C ARG A 95 20.16 -2.37 -6.22
N ARG A 96 19.73 -2.02 -7.44
CA ARG A 96 20.22 -0.84 -8.16
C ARG A 96 19.88 0.47 -7.43
N CYS A 97 18.79 0.49 -6.67
CA CYS A 97 18.43 1.60 -5.79
C CYS A 97 19.18 1.60 -4.43
N GLY A 98 20.05 0.62 -4.17
CA GLY A 98 20.77 0.47 -2.91
C GLY A 98 19.96 -0.20 -1.79
N VAL A 99 18.89 -0.92 -2.14
CA VAL A 99 17.97 -1.56 -1.21
C VAL A 99 18.20 -3.07 -1.25
N THR A 100 19.13 -3.56 -0.43
CA THR A 100 19.52 -4.99 -0.38
C THR A 100 19.25 -5.62 0.97
N THR A 101 19.61 -4.93 2.05
CA THR A 101 19.54 -5.45 3.42
C THR A 101 18.10 -5.67 3.87
N ASP A 102 17.20 -4.74 3.53
CA ASP A 102 15.85 -4.74 4.07
C ASP A 102 14.94 -5.81 3.43
N LEU A 103 15.21 -6.21 2.17
CA LEU A 103 14.47 -7.28 1.51
C LEU A 103 14.80 -8.67 2.03
N THR A 104 15.91 -8.81 2.76
CA THR A 104 16.25 -10.11 3.39
C THR A 104 15.24 -10.46 4.49
N SER A 105 14.67 -9.43 5.13
CA SER A 105 13.57 -9.55 6.08
C SER A 105 12.28 -10.09 5.45
N CYS A 106 12.10 -9.95 4.12
CA CYS A 106 10.97 -10.52 3.39
C CYS A 106 10.93 -12.06 3.46
N SER A 107 12.07 -12.72 3.67
CA SER A 107 12.15 -14.17 3.73
C SER A 107 11.54 -14.75 5.02
N GLY A 108 11.30 -13.92 6.04
CA GLY A 108 10.75 -14.33 7.34
C GLY A 108 9.29 -13.94 7.60
N ILE A 109 8.65 -13.21 6.67
CA ILE A 109 7.30 -12.65 6.84
C ILE A 109 6.25 -13.31 5.95
N VAL A 110 6.41 -14.61 5.72
CA VAL A 110 5.37 -15.45 5.08
C VAL A 110 4.08 -15.55 5.93
N ASP A 111 4.03 -14.93 7.12
CA ASP A 111 2.89 -14.94 8.02
C ASP A 111 2.53 -13.53 8.48
N SER A 112 1.49 -12.94 7.89
CA SER A 112 0.54 -12.03 8.55
C SER A 112 -0.59 -11.69 7.59
N GLU A 113 -1.40 -12.69 7.27
CA GLU A 113 -2.80 -12.43 6.91
C GLU A 113 -3.64 -13.12 7.99
N SER A 114 -4.13 -12.32 8.94
CA SER A 114 -5.24 -12.64 9.84
C SER A 114 -6.56 -12.40 9.12
#